data_AF-T1JKY8-F1
#
_entry.id   AF-T1JKY8-F1
#
_cell.length_a   1.000
_cell.length_b   1.000
_cell.length_c   1.000
_cell.angle_alpha   90.00
_cell.angle_beta   90.00
_cell.angle_gamma   90.00
#
_symmetry.space_group_name_H-M   'P 1'
#
loop_
_entity.id
_entity.type
_entity.pdbx_description
1 polymer ?
#
loop_
_entity_poly.entity_id
_entity_poly.type
_entity_poly.pdbx_seq_one_letter_code
_entity_poly.pdbx_strand_id
1 'polypeptide(L)' 'MKVVQRNACEHYYLQIKLDFSSAPDHVISAQMFQSTIIQAIEQMFGECGSSIAIDLLKYNQNHREAVIRVPKKEFE' A
#
# COMPACT_ATOMS: atom_id res chain seq x y z
N MET A 1 -36.83 8.13 7.29
CA MET A 1 -36.34 7.39 6.11
C MET A 1 -35.07 6.64 6.50
N LYS A 2 -34.97 5.34 6.26
CA LYS A 2 -33.72 4.58 6.44
C LYS A 2 -32.93 4.65 5.14
N VAL A 3 -31.77 5.29 5.16
CA VAL A 3 -30.79 5.22 4.07
C VAL A 3 -29.91 4.01 4.34
N VAL A 4 -29.97 3.01 3.46
CA VAL A 4 -29.05 1.88 3.47
C VAL A 4 -27.94 2.19 2.48
N GLN A 5 -26.73 2.43 2.97
CA GLN A 5 -25.56 2.64 2.13
C GLN A 5 -24.93 1.29 1.77
N ARG A 6 -25.00 0.92 0.49
CA ARG A 6 -24.36 -0.28 -0.04
C ARG A 6 -23.08 0.17 -0.75
N ASN A 7 -21.92 -0.33 -0.32
CA ASN A 7 -20.62 -0.07 -0.94
C ASN A 7 -20.15 1.41 -0.96
N ALA A 8 -20.51 2.20 0.04
CA ALA A 8 -20.13 3.63 0.13
C ALA A 8 -18.64 3.90 0.50
N CYS A 9 -17.79 2.88 0.56
CA CYS A 9 -16.37 3.05 0.88
C CYS A 9 -15.60 3.51 -0.37
N GLU A 10 -15.00 4.70 -0.32
CA GLU A 10 -14.20 5.23 -1.44
C GLU A 10 -12.80 4.62 -1.55
N HIS A 11 -12.30 4.04 -0.46
CA HIS A 11 -10.93 3.55 -0.36
C HIS A 11 -10.87 2.20 0.37
N TYR A 12 -9.93 1.37 -0.06
CA TYR A 12 -9.49 0.20 0.67
C TYR A 12 -8.20 0.53 1.42
N TYR A 13 -8.07 0.00 2.63
CA TYR A 13 -6.90 0.17 3.48
C TYR A 13 -6.31 -1.19 3.79
N LEU A 14 -5.01 -1.34 3.58
CA LEU A 14 -4.30 -2.56 3.91
C LEU A 14 -3.14 -2.23 4.85
N GLN A 15 -3.07 -2.91 5.97
CA GLN A 15 -1.90 -2.86 6.84
C GLN A 15 -0.86 -3.87 6.32
N ILE A 16 0.36 -3.40 6.10
CA ILE A 16 1.45 -4.20 5.55
C ILE A 16 2.70 -4.06 6.40
N LYS A 17 3.48 -5.15 6.46
CA LYS A 17 4.73 -5.24 7.21
C LYS A 17 5.79 -5.88 6.34
N LEU A 18 6.99 -5.31 6.31
CA LEU A 18 8.14 -5.95 5.69
C LEU A 18 8.91 -6.79 6.71
N ASP A 19 8.90 -8.09 6.47
CA ASP A 19 9.67 -9.07 7.20
C ASP A 19 10.88 -9.50 6.37
N PHE A 20 12.07 -9.40 6.95
CA PHE A 20 13.33 -9.74 6.30
C PHE A 20 13.96 -10.89 7.10
N SER A 21 14.40 -11.94 6.39
CA SER A 21 15.01 -13.13 6.99
C SER A 21 16.28 -12.82 7.80
N SER A 22 16.98 -11.76 7.44
CA SER A 22 18.11 -11.21 8.18
C SER A 22 17.82 -9.76 8.56
N ALA A 23 18.42 -9.30 9.67
CA ALA A 23 18.38 -7.88 10.02
C ALA A 23 18.92 -7.06 8.84
N PRO A 24 18.15 -6.13 8.27
CA PRO A 24 18.62 -5.34 7.14
C PRO A 24 19.79 -4.49 7.61
N ASP A 25 20.86 -4.47 6.82
CA ASP A 25 22.07 -3.67 7.09
C ASP A 25 21.79 -2.16 7.01
N HIS A 26 20.64 -1.80 6.41
CA HIS A 26 20.26 -0.42 6.13
C HIS A 26 18.85 -0.08 6.66
N VAL A 27 18.69 1.19 7.03
CA VAL A 27 17.41 1.76 7.40
C VAL A 27 16.53 1.89 6.15
N ILE A 28 15.41 1.17 6.14
CA ILE A 28 14.38 1.35 5.12
C ILE A 28 13.70 2.69 5.38
N SER A 29 13.67 3.58 4.39
CA SER A 29 12.91 4.83 4.48
C SER A 29 11.48 4.64 4.00
N ALA A 30 10.57 5.54 4.37
CA ALA A 30 9.19 5.53 3.86
C ALA A 30 9.12 5.56 2.33
N GLN A 31 10.03 6.31 1.69
CA GLN A 31 10.13 6.38 0.23
C GLN A 31 10.57 5.04 -0.37
N MET A 32 11.61 4.42 0.19
CA MET A 32 12.05 3.08 -0.27
C MET A 32 10.92 2.07 -0.10
N PHE A 33 10.24 2.07 1.04
CA PHE A 33 9.11 1.19 1.31
C PHE A 33 8.00 1.34 0.26
N GLN A 34 7.60 2.58 -0.04
CA GLN A 34 6.58 2.88 -1.05
C GLN A 34 7.05 2.46 -2.46
N SER A 35 8.28 2.80 -2.84
CA SER A 35 8.85 2.43 -4.14
C SER A 35 8.94 0.92 -4.33
N THR A 36 9.29 0.16 -3.29
CA THR A 36 9.32 -1.31 -3.35
C THR A 36 7.95 -1.89 -3.67
N ILE A 37 6.89 -1.35 -3.08
CA ILE A 37 5.52 -1.81 -3.35
C ILE A 37 5.12 -1.49 -4.80
N ILE A 38 5.37 -0.26 -5.25
CA ILE A 38 5.06 0.16 -6.62
C ILE A 38 5.82 -0.72 -7.63
N GLN A 39 7.12 -0.95 -7.43
CA GLN A 39 7.91 -1.82 -8.29
C GLN A 39 7.43 -3.27 -8.29
N ALA A 40 7.01 -3.81 -7.14
CA ALA A 40 6.46 -5.17 -7.07
C ALA A 40 5.17 -5.28 -7.88
N ILE A 41 4.30 -4.27 -7.80
CA ILE A 41 3.06 -4.21 -8.59
C ILE A 41 3.39 -4.08 -10.09
N GLU A 42 4.37 -3.26 -10.46
CA GLU A 42 4.86 -3.16 -11.84
C GLU A 42 5.30 -4.51 -12.40
N GLN A 43 6.11 -5.23 -11.62
CA GLN A 43 6.67 -6.50 -12.06
C GLN A 43 5.58 -7.58 -12.21
N MET A 44 4.53 -7.51 -11.40
CA MET A 44 3.42 -8.46 -11.45
C MET A 44 2.38 -8.12 -12.53
N PHE A 45 2.09 -6.84 -12.75
CA PHE A 45 0.94 -6.37 -13.54
C PHE A 45 1.30 -5.42 -14.70
N GLY A 46 2.59 -5.13 -14.90
CA GLY A 46 3.11 -4.19 -15.90
C GLY A 46 2.92 -2.72 -15.52
N GLU A 47 3.29 -1.81 -16.43
CA GLU A 47 3.21 -0.34 -16.24
C GLU A 47 1.79 0.16 -15.89
N CYS A 48 0.74 -0.52 -16.37
CA CYS A 48 -0.64 -0.17 -16.01
C CYS A 48 -0.92 -0.41 -14.51
N GLY A 49 -0.34 -1.46 -13.91
CA GLY A 49 -0.50 -1.75 -12.49
C GLY A 49 0.21 -0.73 -11.58
N SER A 50 1.36 -0.20 -11.99
CA SER A 50 2.06 0.85 -11.26
C SER A 50 1.37 2.20 -11.26
N SER A 51 0.41 2.42 -12.17
CA SER A 51 -0.36 3.66 -12.25
C SER A 51 -1.41 3.78 -11.14
N ILE A 52 -1.60 2.73 -10.34
CA ILE A 52 -2.50 2.74 -9.19
C ILE A 52 -1.98 3.76 -8.18
N ALA A 53 -2.85 4.73 -7.83
CA ALA A 53 -2.55 5.74 -6.82
C ALA A 53 -2.53 5.12 -5.42
N ILE A 54 -1.36 4.65 -4.99
CA ILE A 54 -1.14 4.06 -3.66
C ILE A 54 -0.53 5.11 -2.75
N ASP A 55 -1.23 5.45 -1.67
CA ASP A 55 -0.70 6.30 -0.62
C ASP A 55 -0.17 5.48 0.56
N LEU A 56 1.02 5.81 1.04
CA LEU A 56 1.59 5.25 2.26
C LEU A 56 1.20 6.12 3.48
N LEU A 57 0.50 5.51 4.43
CA LEU A 57 0.05 6.14 5.68
C LEU A 57 0.72 5.47 6.88
N LYS A 58 0.90 6.25 7.96
CA LYS A 58 1.35 5.76 9.29
C LYS A 58 2.59 4.86 9.24
N TYR A 59 3.57 5.21 8.41
CA TYR A 59 4.81 4.46 8.31
C TYR A 59 5.55 4.43 9.66
N ASN A 60 5.81 3.23 10.17
CA ASN A 60 6.60 2.99 11.37
C ASN A 60 7.93 2.35 10.97
N GLN A 61 9.00 3.13 11.03
CA GLN A 61 10.34 2.69 10.64
C GLN A 61 10.90 1.58 11.54
N ASN A 62 10.60 1.60 12.84
CA ASN A 62 11.12 0.61 13.79
C ASN A 62 10.58 -0.78 13.48
N HIS A 63 9.30 -0.85 13.14
CA HIS A 63 8.62 -2.12 12.88
C HIS A 63 8.50 -2.47 11.40
N ARG A 64 8.85 -1.51 10.51
CA ARG A 64 8.66 -1.60 9.05
C ARG A 64 7.21 -1.94 8.70
N GLU A 65 6.30 -1.25 9.36
CA GLU A 65 4.86 -1.40 9.18
C GLU A 65 4.28 -0.12 8.60
N ALA A 66 3.29 -0.25 7.73
CA ALA A 66 2.56 0.87 7.17
C ALA A 66 1.12 0.48 6.84
N VAL A 67 0.28 1.48 6.64
CA VAL A 67 -1.05 1.31 6.08
C VAL A 67 -1.03 1.90 4.67
N ILE A 68 -1.32 1.09 3.66
CA ILE A 68 -1.52 1.59 2.31
C ILE A 68 -3.01 1.90 2.09
N ARG A 69 -3.27 2.97 1.37
CA ARG A 69 -4.60 3.34 0.89
C ARG A 69 -4.64 3.17 -0.62
N VAL A 70 -5.66 2.48 -1.10
CA VAL A 70 -5.93 2.31 -2.54
C VAL A 70 -7.36 2.75 -2.83
N PRO A 71 -7.60 3.59 -3.84
CA PRO A 71 -8.95 4.01 -4.17
C PRO A 71 -9.74 2.85 -4.77
N LYS A 72 -11.01 2.73 -4.37
CA LYS A 72 -11.89 1.61 -4.77
C LYS A 72 -12.03 1.47 -6.30
N LYS A 73 -11.98 2.59 -7.02
CA LYS A 73 -12.07 2.66 -8.48
C LYS A 73 -11.05 1.81 -9.24
N GLU A 74 -9.95 1.43 -8.61
CA GLU A 74 -8.88 0.64 -9.24
C GLU A 74 -9.19 -0.87 -9.24
N PHE A 75 -10.24 -1.29 -8.53
CA PHE A 75 -10.70 -2.68 -8.43
C PHE A 75 -12.07 -2.91 -9.06
N GLU A 76 -12.60 -1.95 -9.83
CA GLU A 76 -13.92 -2.01 -10.50
C GLU A 76 -13.82 -2.24 -12.00
#